data_AF-A0A930ZN44-F1
#
_entry.id   AF-A0A930ZN44-F1
#
_cell.length_a   1.000
_cell.length_b   1.000
_cell.length_c   1.000
_cell.angle_alpha   90.00
_cell.angle_beta   90.00
_cell.angle_gamma   90.00
#
_symmetry.space_group_name_H-M   'P 1'
#
loop_
_entity.id
_entity.type
_entity.pdbx_description
1 polymer ?
#
loop_
_entity_poly.entity_id
_entity_poly.type
_entity_poly.pdbx_seq_one_letter_code
_entity_poly.pdbx_strand_id
1 'polypeptide(L)'
;MLADAGVNLLHALVTLTFLAHRAYLMVDAVGLTLWRMLVTHRHLLEWVTASDAQRTLGNAPLDYLKRMWQATAFSIAVALALAVWKPEAALLAAPFLIAWALSPAVAYLLSKPYVPEMYTVTEEDRLYLRRTARKSWRYFKEFVGRRDRWLAPDNFQEDPKGALAHRTSPTNLSLLLLSTLSAHDLGYITLSDLVARIDRTLLSMEKLELYNGHFYNWYDTLTGKPLPPNYISTVDSGNLAGHLLALKNGCAELLHTPLFSPAILKGLRDLTELIGNELEMLRKEGSARGRGGGGAGTPADVRLIPE
;
A
#
# COMPACT_ATOMS: atom_id res chain seq x y z
N MET A 1 7.74 10.97 -20.77
CA MET A 1 6.72 11.72 -21.55
C MET A 1 6.13 10.93 -22.72
N LEU A 2 6.88 10.55 -23.76
CA LEU A 2 6.31 9.78 -24.90
C LEU A 2 5.90 8.34 -24.53
N ALA A 3 6.71 7.66 -23.70
CA ALA A 3 6.37 6.34 -23.16
C ALA A 3 5.11 6.40 -22.29
N ASP A 4 5.01 7.39 -21.40
CA ASP A 4 3.84 7.59 -20.53
C ASP A 4 2.57 7.89 -21.34
N ALA A 5 2.69 8.68 -22.42
CA ALA A 5 1.57 8.96 -23.32
C ALA A 5 1.08 7.70 -24.04
N GLY A 6 2.01 6.82 -24.47
CA GLY A 6 1.66 5.54 -25.09
C GLY A 6 0.92 4.61 -24.14
N VAL A 7 1.38 4.49 -22.90
CA VAL A 7 0.70 3.69 -21.85
C VAL A 7 -0.69 4.24 -21.55
N ASN A 8 -0.82 5.56 -21.41
CA ASN A 8 -2.11 6.19 -21.16
C ASN A 8 -3.10 6.00 -22.33
N LEU A 9 -2.63 6.09 -23.57
CA LEU A 9 -3.46 5.82 -24.75
C LEU A 9 -3.92 4.36 -24.77
N LEU A 10 -3.03 3.41 -24.47
CA LEU A 10 -3.39 1.99 -24.38
C LEU A 10 -4.44 1.74 -23.29
N HIS A 11 -4.28 2.34 -22.11
CA HIS A 11 -5.28 2.27 -21.04
C HIS A 11 -6.63 2.86 -21.47
N ALA A 12 -6.63 3.97 -22.21
CA ALA A 12 -7.85 4.57 -22.74
C ALA A 12 -8.55 3.64 -23.75
N LEU A 13 -7.80 3.03 -24.65
CA LEU A 13 -8.33 2.08 -25.65
C LEU A 13 -8.90 0.82 -25.01
N VAL A 14 -8.21 0.25 -24.01
CA VAL A 14 -8.72 -0.90 -23.24
C VAL A 14 -9.98 -0.52 -22.47
N THR A 15 -10.00 0.66 -21.84
CA THR A 15 -11.17 1.17 -21.13
C THR A 15 -12.37 1.33 -22.07
N LEU A 16 -12.15 1.87 -23.27
CA LEU A 16 -13.17 2.04 -24.29
C LEU A 16 -13.71 0.69 -24.79
N THR A 17 -12.82 -0.27 -24.99
CA THR A 17 -13.15 -1.64 -25.40
C THR A 17 -14.06 -2.32 -24.38
N PHE A 18 -13.80 -2.13 -23.09
CA PHE A 18 -14.60 -2.73 -22.01
C PHE A 18 -15.79 -1.89 -21.56
N LEU A 19 -16.04 -0.73 -22.18
CA LEU A 19 -17.03 0.24 -21.72
C LEU A 19 -18.44 -0.36 -21.66
N ALA A 20 -18.88 -1.05 -22.72
CA ALA A 20 -20.22 -1.67 -22.76
C ALA A 20 -20.40 -2.74 -21.66
N HIS A 21 -19.39 -3.59 -21.45
CA HIS A 21 -19.43 -4.60 -20.40
C HIS A 21 -19.45 -3.96 -19.01
N ARG A 22 -18.60 -2.95 -18.77
CA ARG A 22 -18.57 -2.21 -17.49
C ARG A 22 -19.89 -1.50 -17.22
N ALA A 23 -20.51 -0.90 -18.23
CA ALA A 23 -21.81 -0.26 -18.09
C ALA A 23 -22.87 -1.27 -17.65
N TYR A 24 -22.91 -2.46 -18.28
CA TYR A 24 -23.80 -3.54 -17.85
C TYR A 24 -23.57 -3.94 -16.39
N LEU A 25 -22.31 -4.20 -15.99
CA LEU A 25 -21.98 -4.58 -14.61
C LEU A 25 -22.37 -3.50 -13.60
N MET A 26 -22.19 -2.22 -13.93
CA MET A 26 -22.58 -1.12 -13.06
C MET A 26 -24.10 -1.02 -12.92
N VAL A 27 -24.85 -1.17 -14.02
CA VAL A 27 -26.31 -1.15 -13.97
C VAL A 27 -26.85 -2.33 -13.16
N ASP A 28 -26.30 -3.52 -13.35
CA ASP A 28 -26.66 -4.72 -12.57
C ASP A 28 -26.36 -4.54 -11.08
N ALA A 29 -25.15 -4.08 -10.75
CA ALA A 29 -24.75 -3.84 -9.36
C ALA A 29 -25.60 -2.75 -8.69
N VAL A 30 -25.89 -1.65 -9.38
CA VAL A 30 -26.77 -0.58 -8.88
C VAL A 30 -28.18 -1.12 -8.67
N GLY A 31 -28.73 -1.85 -9.64
CA GLY A 31 -30.06 -2.46 -9.54
C GLY A 31 -30.17 -3.41 -8.36
N LEU A 32 -29.19 -4.31 -8.20
CA LEU A 32 -29.14 -5.26 -7.09
C LEU A 32 -28.98 -4.55 -5.74
N THR A 33 -28.15 -3.52 -5.68
CA THR A 33 -27.94 -2.73 -4.45
C THR A 33 -29.22 -2.01 -4.04
N LEU A 34 -29.88 -1.33 -4.98
CA LEU A 34 -31.16 -0.66 -4.73
C LEU A 34 -32.23 -1.66 -4.30
N TRP A 35 -32.30 -2.83 -4.95
CA TRP A 35 -33.22 -3.90 -4.57
C TRP A 35 -32.95 -4.43 -3.15
N ARG A 36 -31.68 -4.62 -2.78
CA ARG A 36 -31.28 -5.06 -1.44
C ARG A 36 -31.56 -4.01 -0.38
N MET A 37 -31.30 -2.74 -0.67
CA MET A 37 -31.50 -1.65 0.30
C MET A 37 -32.96 -1.26 0.47
N LEU A 38 -33.72 -1.17 -0.63
CA LEU A 38 -35.08 -0.61 -0.59
C LEU A 38 -36.15 -1.68 -0.40
N VAL A 39 -35.90 -2.92 -0.82
CA VAL A 39 -36.91 -3.98 -0.81
C VAL A 39 -36.54 -5.10 0.15
N THR A 40 -35.44 -5.82 -0.10
CA THR A 40 -35.21 -7.09 0.62
C THR A 40 -34.55 -6.95 1.99
N HIS A 41 -33.72 -5.92 2.21
CA HIS A 41 -32.91 -5.71 3.41
C HIS A 41 -32.04 -6.92 3.80
N ARG A 42 -31.67 -7.76 2.82
CA ARG A 42 -30.87 -8.98 3.00
C ARG A 42 -29.55 -8.89 2.24
N HIS A 43 -28.54 -9.63 2.70
CA HIS A 43 -27.23 -9.75 2.04
C HIS A 43 -26.54 -8.39 1.79
N LEU A 44 -26.71 -7.43 2.71
CA LEU A 44 -26.12 -6.08 2.62
C LEU A 44 -24.59 -6.08 2.78
N LEU A 45 -24.02 -7.18 3.28
CA LEU A 45 -22.58 -7.38 3.50
C LEU A 45 -22.05 -8.57 2.73
N GLU A 46 -22.73 -8.98 1.65
CA GLU A 46 -22.22 -10.07 0.82
C GLU A 46 -20.96 -9.62 0.09
N TRP A 47 -19.84 -10.22 0.48
CA TRP A 47 -18.54 -9.95 -0.08
C TRP A 47 -17.92 -11.27 -0.51
N VAL A 48 -17.50 -11.34 -1.77
CA VAL A 48 -16.71 -12.46 -2.29
C VAL A 48 -15.28 -11.96 -2.39
N THR A 49 -14.33 -12.72 -1.84
CA THR A 49 -12.92 -12.36 -1.94
C THR A 49 -12.51 -12.35 -3.42
N ALA A 50 -11.59 -11.47 -3.80
CA ALA A 50 -11.05 -11.47 -5.16
C ALA A 50 -10.46 -12.85 -5.54
N SER A 51 -9.86 -13.55 -4.57
CA SER A 51 -9.35 -14.91 -4.74
C SER A 51 -10.44 -15.96 -4.99
N ASP A 52 -11.57 -15.90 -4.28
CA ASP A 52 -12.66 -16.86 -4.44
C ASP A 52 -13.42 -16.62 -5.75
N ALA A 53 -13.59 -15.35 -6.13
CA ALA A 53 -14.06 -14.97 -7.45
C ALA A 53 -13.11 -15.55 -8.51
N GLN A 54 -11.80 -15.29 -8.43
CA GLN A 54 -10.84 -15.78 -9.42
C GLN A 54 -10.79 -17.32 -9.51
N ARG A 55 -10.96 -18.05 -8.39
CA ARG A 55 -11.00 -19.52 -8.37
C ARG A 55 -12.25 -20.11 -9.02
N THR A 56 -13.40 -19.47 -8.85
CA THR A 56 -14.67 -19.90 -9.48
C THR A 56 -14.73 -19.54 -10.96
N LEU A 57 -13.90 -18.59 -11.37
CA LEU A 57 -13.81 -18.08 -12.71
C LEU A 57 -12.80 -18.90 -13.55
N GLY A 58 -13.29 -19.87 -14.33
CA GLY A 58 -12.50 -20.57 -15.37
C GLY A 58 -11.75 -19.63 -16.34
N ASN A 59 -10.65 -20.12 -16.92
CA ASN A 59 -9.71 -19.35 -17.75
C ASN A 59 -9.74 -19.73 -19.25
N ALA A 60 -10.72 -20.51 -19.71
CA ALA A 60 -10.85 -20.83 -21.14
C ALA A 60 -11.46 -19.65 -21.91
N PRO A 61 -11.18 -19.49 -23.22
CA PRO A 61 -11.79 -18.44 -24.04
C PRO A 61 -13.34 -18.38 -23.95
N LEU A 62 -13.97 -19.55 -23.87
CA LEU A 62 -15.42 -19.67 -23.71
C LEU A 62 -15.93 -19.10 -22.38
N ASP A 63 -15.12 -19.11 -21.32
CA ASP A 63 -15.52 -18.55 -20.03
C ASP A 63 -15.60 -17.02 -20.08
N TYR A 64 -14.69 -16.37 -20.81
CA TYR A 64 -14.74 -14.94 -21.06
C TYR A 64 -15.95 -14.57 -21.92
N LEU A 65 -16.24 -15.36 -22.97
CA LEU A 65 -17.43 -15.14 -23.78
C LEU A 65 -18.71 -15.28 -22.94
N LYS A 66 -18.84 -16.33 -22.12
CA LYS A 66 -20.00 -16.52 -21.23
C LYS A 66 -20.20 -15.40 -20.21
N ARG A 67 -19.13 -14.74 -19.77
CA ARG A 67 -19.23 -13.63 -18.80
C ARG A 67 -19.51 -12.29 -19.45
N MET A 68 -19.02 -12.10 -20.67
CA MET A 68 -19.02 -10.80 -21.35
C MET A 68 -19.98 -10.77 -22.55
N TRP A 69 -20.80 -11.81 -22.76
CA TRP A 69 -21.69 -11.93 -23.91
C TRP A 69 -22.64 -10.73 -24.04
N GLN A 70 -23.02 -10.09 -22.94
CA GLN A 70 -23.90 -8.92 -22.92
C GLN A 70 -23.31 -7.76 -23.72
N ALA A 71 -21.98 -7.57 -23.68
CA ALA A 71 -21.32 -6.53 -24.46
C ALA A 71 -21.35 -6.83 -25.96
N THR A 72 -21.14 -8.10 -26.33
CA THR A 72 -21.24 -8.56 -27.72
C THR A 72 -22.68 -8.44 -28.23
N ALA A 73 -23.66 -8.91 -27.47
CA ALA A 73 -25.07 -8.81 -27.82
C ALA A 73 -25.54 -7.35 -27.94
N PHE A 74 -25.13 -6.49 -27.01
CA PHE A 74 -25.41 -5.05 -27.07
C PHE A 74 -24.81 -4.40 -28.32
N SER A 75 -23.56 -4.71 -28.65
CA SER A 75 -22.91 -4.21 -29.86
C SER A 75 -23.68 -4.62 -31.13
N ILE A 76 -24.09 -5.90 -31.24
CA ILE A 76 -24.89 -6.38 -32.37
C ILE A 76 -26.25 -5.66 -32.44
N ALA A 77 -26.93 -5.49 -31.31
CA ALA A 77 -28.22 -4.81 -31.25
C ALA A 77 -28.11 -3.34 -31.72
N VAL A 78 -27.09 -2.61 -31.28
CA VAL A 78 -26.83 -1.24 -31.72
C VAL A 78 -26.47 -1.18 -33.21
N ALA A 79 -25.66 -2.12 -33.69
CA ALA A 79 -25.30 -2.21 -35.11
C ALA A 79 -26.54 -2.40 -36.00
N LEU A 80 -27.44 -3.31 -35.61
CA LEU A 80 -28.70 -3.54 -36.33
C LEU A 80 -29.62 -2.32 -36.27
N ALA A 81 -29.75 -1.67 -35.11
CA ALA A 81 -30.56 -0.46 -34.99
C ALA A 81 -30.03 0.67 -35.88
N LEU A 82 -28.72 0.88 -35.94
CA LEU A 82 -28.10 1.88 -36.82
C LEU A 82 -28.30 1.55 -38.29
N ALA A 83 -28.19 0.27 -38.68
CA ALA A 83 -28.41 -0.14 -40.07
C ALA A 83 -29.83 0.17 -40.56
N VAL A 84 -30.84 0.09 -39.70
CA VAL A 84 -32.23 0.39 -40.06
C VAL A 84 -32.55 1.88 -39.97
N TRP A 85 -32.06 2.58 -38.92
CA TRP A 85 -32.54 3.93 -38.61
C TRP A 85 -31.62 5.05 -39.10
N LYS A 86 -30.30 4.84 -39.11
CA LYS A 86 -29.29 5.83 -39.49
C LYS A 86 -28.03 5.16 -40.06
N PRO A 87 -28.10 4.62 -41.28
CA PRO A 87 -26.97 3.90 -41.87
C PRO A 87 -25.73 4.79 -42.04
N GLU A 88 -25.89 6.10 -42.25
CA GLU A 88 -24.74 7.02 -42.33
C GLU A 88 -23.90 7.08 -41.03
N ALA A 89 -24.51 6.82 -39.87
CA ALA A 89 -23.81 6.83 -38.59
C ALA A 89 -23.07 5.51 -38.29
N ALA A 90 -23.37 4.44 -39.03
CA ALA A 90 -22.80 3.11 -38.80
C ALA A 90 -21.27 3.11 -38.98
N LEU A 91 -20.75 3.85 -39.97
CA LEU A 91 -19.31 3.92 -40.23
C LEU A 91 -18.56 4.62 -39.08
N LEU A 92 -19.13 5.69 -38.52
CA LEU A 92 -18.56 6.40 -37.38
C LEU A 92 -18.62 5.58 -36.08
N ALA A 93 -19.67 4.78 -35.90
CA ALA A 93 -19.85 3.92 -34.74
C ALA A 93 -19.03 2.62 -34.81
N ALA A 94 -18.62 2.19 -36.02
CA ALA A 94 -17.96 0.90 -36.25
C ALA A 94 -16.77 0.62 -35.33
N PRO A 95 -15.83 1.57 -35.07
CA PRO A 95 -14.70 1.30 -34.17
C PRO A 95 -15.14 0.91 -32.76
N PHE A 96 -16.19 1.55 -32.23
CA PHE A 96 -16.73 1.26 -30.89
C PHE A 96 -17.46 -0.07 -30.87
N LEU A 97 -18.29 -0.35 -31.89
CA LEU A 97 -19.04 -1.60 -32.00
C LEU A 97 -18.11 -2.81 -32.12
N ILE A 98 -17.07 -2.71 -32.96
CA ILE A 98 -16.05 -3.75 -33.10
C ILE A 98 -15.32 -3.96 -31.77
N ALA A 99 -14.90 -2.88 -31.11
CA ALA A 99 -14.24 -2.97 -29.81
C ALA A 99 -15.10 -3.68 -28.76
N TRP A 100 -16.39 -3.32 -28.65
CA TRP A 100 -17.32 -3.95 -27.70
C TRP A 100 -17.61 -5.42 -28.04
N ALA A 101 -17.77 -5.74 -29.33
CA ALA A 101 -18.00 -7.11 -29.78
C ALA A 101 -16.80 -8.02 -29.50
N LEU A 102 -15.57 -7.51 -29.68
CA LEU A 102 -14.32 -8.23 -29.44
C LEU A 102 -13.83 -8.16 -27.99
N SER A 103 -14.54 -7.45 -27.11
CA SER A 103 -14.16 -7.31 -25.70
C SER A 103 -13.88 -8.63 -24.97
N PRO A 104 -14.60 -9.75 -25.21
CA PRO A 104 -14.27 -11.02 -24.55
C PRO A 104 -12.91 -11.58 -24.99
N ALA A 105 -12.57 -11.43 -26.28
CA ALA A 105 -11.30 -11.88 -26.83
C ALA A 105 -10.14 -11.03 -26.30
N VAL A 106 -10.31 -9.71 -26.24
CA VAL A 106 -9.32 -8.79 -25.66
C VAL A 106 -9.09 -9.10 -24.18
N ALA A 107 -10.16 -9.34 -23.40
CA ALA A 107 -10.06 -9.72 -22.00
C ALA A 107 -9.30 -11.03 -21.81
N TYR A 108 -9.56 -12.05 -22.64
CA TYR A 108 -8.82 -13.31 -22.60
C TYR A 108 -7.32 -13.11 -22.89
N LEU A 109 -6.98 -12.33 -23.91
CA LEU A 109 -5.58 -12.06 -24.28
C LEU A 109 -4.83 -11.31 -23.17
N LEU A 110 -5.46 -10.32 -22.56
CA LEU A 110 -4.88 -9.55 -21.45
C LEU A 110 -4.79 -10.33 -20.13
N SER A 111 -5.61 -11.38 -19.98
CA SER A 111 -5.64 -12.21 -18.75
C SER A 111 -4.71 -13.41 -18.81
N LYS A 112 -3.94 -13.58 -19.90
CA LYS A 112 -2.92 -14.64 -19.98
C LYS A 112 -1.88 -14.40 -18.88
N PRO A 113 -1.37 -15.47 -18.22
CA PRO A 113 -0.36 -15.33 -17.20
C PRO A 113 0.84 -14.59 -17.76
N TYR A 114 1.09 -13.40 -17.23
CA TYR A 114 2.38 -12.75 -17.39
C TYR A 114 3.36 -13.51 -16.52
N VAL A 115 4.31 -14.21 -17.14
CA VAL A 115 5.47 -14.75 -16.43
C VAL A 115 6.45 -13.60 -16.31
N PRO A 116 6.62 -12.99 -15.13
CA PRO A 116 7.59 -11.92 -14.98
C PRO A 116 8.97 -12.48 -15.30
N GLU A 117 9.79 -11.73 -16.03
CA GLU A 117 11.22 -12.02 -16.02
C GLU A 117 11.69 -11.94 -14.56
N MET A 118 12.22 -13.05 -14.04
CA MET A 118 12.71 -13.09 -12.68
C MET A 118 13.94 -12.20 -12.60
N TYR A 119 13.76 -11.00 -12.05
CA TYR A 119 14.86 -10.10 -11.78
C TYR A 119 15.79 -10.75 -10.74
N THR A 120 17.02 -11.04 -11.15
CA THR A 120 18.04 -11.53 -10.23
C THR A 120 18.50 -10.37 -9.37
N VAL A 121 18.04 -10.32 -8.11
CA VAL A 121 18.41 -9.28 -7.15
C VAL A 121 19.92 -9.26 -6.97
N THR A 122 20.56 -8.19 -7.41
CA THR A 122 22.01 -8.00 -7.30
C THR A 122 22.41 -7.68 -5.86
N GLU A 123 23.70 -7.80 -5.53
CA GLU A 123 24.19 -7.35 -4.23
C GLU A 123 24.03 -5.83 -4.04
N GLU A 124 24.09 -5.05 -5.12
CA GLU A 124 23.85 -3.60 -5.07
C GLU A 124 22.40 -3.31 -4.66
N ASP A 125 21.42 -4.01 -5.24
CA ASP A 125 20.01 -3.87 -4.86
C ASP A 125 19.77 -4.27 -3.40
N ARG A 126 20.41 -5.37 -2.96
CA ARG A 126 20.33 -5.80 -1.56
C ARG A 126 20.85 -4.71 -0.62
N LEU A 127 22.01 -4.14 -0.91
CA LEU A 127 22.59 -3.05 -0.11
C LEU A 127 21.73 -1.79 -0.17
N TYR A 128 21.16 -1.45 -1.33
CA TYR A 128 20.22 -0.34 -1.47
C TYR A 128 18.98 -0.54 -0.59
N LEU A 129 18.35 -1.71 -0.65
CA LEU A 129 17.15 -2.05 0.14
C LEU A 129 17.45 -2.07 1.63
N ARG A 130 18.59 -2.64 2.05
CA ARG A 130 19.01 -2.64 3.47
C ARG A 130 19.26 -1.23 4.00
N ARG A 131 19.96 -0.38 3.24
CA ARG A 131 20.15 1.03 3.60
C ARG A 131 18.82 1.77 3.70
N THR A 132 17.91 1.52 2.77
CA THR A 132 16.55 2.09 2.78
C THR A 132 15.78 1.62 4.01
N ALA A 133 15.80 0.33 4.33
CA ALA A 133 15.15 -0.22 5.52
C ALA A 133 15.71 0.39 6.81
N ARG A 134 17.04 0.55 6.93
CA ARG A 134 17.67 1.19 8.09
C ARG A 134 17.31 2.68 8.21
N LYS A 135 17.20 3.40 7.10
CA LYS A 135 16.70 4.78 7.06
C LYS A 135 15.23 4.86 7.48
N SER A 136 14.38 3.97 6.96
CA SER A 136 12.96 3.90 7.33
C SER A 136 12.78 3.54 8.80
N TRP A 137 13.59 2.64 9.36
CA TRP A 137 13.59 2.30 10.79
C TRP A 137 13.83 3.51 11.69
N ARG A 138 14.62 4.51 11.23
CA ARG A 138 14.87 5.74 11.98
C ARG A 138 13.57 6.45 12.35
N TYR A 139 12.53 6.39 11.52
CA TYR A 139 11.22 6.95 11.82
C TYR A 139 10.69 6.42 13.17
N PHE A 140 10.62 5.10 13.32
CA PHE A 140 10.13 4.48 14.55
C PHE A 140 11.09 4.68 15.72
N LYS A 141 12.41 4.64 15.47
CA LYS A 141 13.41 4.90 16.50
C LYS A 141 13.25 6.30 17.10
N GLU A 142 13.01 7.31 16.27
CA GLU A 142 12.95 8.72 16.66
C GLU A 142 11.59 9.09 17.27
N PHE A 143 10.49 8.68 16.63
CA PHE A 143 9.17 9.21 16.96
C PHE A 143 8.35 8.30 17.88
N VAL A 144 8.76 7.05 18.11
CA VAL A 144 8.06 6.13 19.02
C VAL A 144 8.75 6.10 20.37
N GLY A 145 8.27 6.96 21.27
CA GLY A 145 8.77 7.10 22.63
C GLY A 145 7.68 7.37 23.64
N ARG A 146 8.08 7.68 24.87
CA ARG A 146 7.16 7.93 25.99
C ARG A 146 6.16 9.06 25.71
N ARG A 147 6.58 10.11 24.99
CA ARG A 147 5.73 11.27 24.65
C ARG A 147 4.51 10.86 23.83
N ASP A 148 4.71 9.98 22.85
CA ASP A 148 3.69 9.44 21.96
C ASP A 148 3.11 8.11 22.48
N ARG A 149 3.28 7.83 23.78
CA ARG A 149 2.78 6.62 24.44
C ARG A 149 3.25 5.34 23.77
N TRP A 150 4.44 5.33 23.19
CA TRP A 150 4.98 4.20 22.42
C TRP A 150 4.09 3.78 21.24
N LEU A 151 3.25 4.69 20.73
CA LEU A 151 2.44 4.49 19.54
C LEU A 151 3.11 5.20 18.35
N ALA A 152 3.05 4.59 17.16
CA ALA A 152 3.56 5.23 15.96
C ALA A 152 2.66 6.38 15.52
N PRO A 153 3.20 7.61 15.39
CA PRO A 153 2.51 8.69 14.71
C PRO A 153 2.20 8.33 13.26
N ASP A 154 1.34 9.12 12.62
CA ASP A 154 0.82 8.78 11.29
C ASP A 154 1.80 9.12 10.18
N ASN A 155 2.42 10.29 10.27
CA ASN A 155 3.43 10.74 9.33
C ASN A 155 4.31 11.81 9.94
N PHE A 156 5.48 11.99 9.35
CA PHE A 156 6.37 13.11 9.60
C PHE A 156 6.60 13.84 8.27
N GLN A 157 6.29 15.13 8.23
CA GLN A 157 6.49 15.99 7.07
C GLN A 157 7.74 16.83 7.29
N GLU A 158 8.84 16.42 6.69
CA GLU A 158 10.15 17.07 6.84
C GLU A 158 10.13 18.50 6.27
N ASP A 159 9.68 18.67 5.03
CA ASP A 159 9.48 19.96 4.37
C ASP A 159 7.98 20.33 4.41
N PRO A 160 7.57 21.57 4.76
CA PRO A 160 8.38 22.74 5.08
C PRO A 160 8.65 23.03 6.56
N LYS A 161 8.06 22.27 7.48
CA LYS A 161 8.06 22.65 8.91
C LYS A 161 8.47 21.56 9.89
N GLY A 162 8.91 20.38 9.42
CA GLY A 162 9.24 19.27 10.32
C GLY A 162 8.06 18.90 11.24
N ALA A 163 6.88 18.68 10.66
CA ALA A 163 5.65 18.48 11.41
C ALA A 163 5.37 16.99 11.64
N LEU A 164 5.23 16.59 12.90
CA LEU A 164 4.83 15.24 13.28
C LEU A 164 3.31 15.18 13.50
N ALA A 165 2.64 14.28 12.78
CA ALA A 165 1.20 14.07 12.94
C ALA A 165 0.94 13.13 14.13
N HIS A 166 0.68 13.71 15.31
CA HIS A 166 0.41 13.02 16.58
C HIS A 166 -0.95 12.27 16.60
N ARG A 167 -1.17 11.42 15.62
CA ARG A 167 -2.32 10.52 15.53
C ARG A 167 -1.85 9.14 15.06
N THR A 168 -2.59 8.10 15.39
CA THR A 168 -2.28 6.72 14.99
C THR A 168 -3.56 5.99 14.59
N SER A 169 -3.40 4.95 13.76
CA SER A 169 -4.47 4.08 13.28
C SER A 169 -4.14 2.62 13.60
N PRO A 170 -5.12 1.69 13.53
CA PRO A 170 -4.84 0.27 13.75
C PRO A 170 -3.79 -0.26 12.75
N THR A 171 -3.76 0.26 11.52
CA THR A 171 -2.69 -0.03 10.56
C THR A 171 -1.33 0.44 11.07
N ASN A 172 -1.20 1.67 11.57
CA ASN A 172 0.08 2.20 12.08
C ASN A 172 0.58 1.42 13.31
N LEU A 173 -0.33 1.05 14.22
CA LEU A 173 -0.02 0.19 15.38
C LEU A 173 0.57 -1.16 14.93
N SER A 174 -0.07 -1.78 13.93
CA SER A 174 0.36 -3.07 13.40
C SER A 174 1.71 -2.99 12.65
N LEU A 175 1.91 -1.92 11.87
CA LEU A 175 3.15 -1.69 11.13
C LEU A 175 4.32 -1.36 12.08
N LEU A 176 4.06 -0.67 13.20
CA LEU A 176 5.07 -0.47 14.25
C LEU A 176 5.56 -1.81 14.80
N LEU A 177 4.64 -2.72 15.15
CA LEU A 177 4.99 -4.03 15.69
C LEU A 177 5.83 -4.85 14.69
N LEU A 178 5.39 -4.94 13.44
CA LEU A 178 6.14 -5.68 12.40
C LEU A 178 7.46 -5.01 12.01
N SER A 179 7.51 -3.69 11.99
CA SER A 179 8.75 -2.95 11.71
C SER A 179 9.77 -3.15 12.83
N THR A 180 9.30 -3.26 14.08
CA THR A 180 10.16 -3.54 15.24
C THR A 180 10.74 -4.96 15.14
N LEU A 181 9.92 -5.96 14.80
CA LEU A 181 10.39 -7.32 14.54
C LEU A 181 11.38 -7.37 13.36
N SER A 182 11.04 -6.71 12.25
CA SER A 182 11.92 -6.63 11.07
C SER A 182 13.25 -5.94 11.37
N ALA A 183 13.25 -4.92 12.23
CA ALA A 183 14.47 -4.27 12.69
C ALA A 183 15.36 -5.27 13.44
N HIS A 184 14.80 -6.11 14.30
CA HIS A 184 15.56 -7.18 14.94
C HIS A 184 16.13 -8.16 13.91
N ASP A 185 15.32 -8.62 12.96
CA ASP A 185 15.74 -9.59 11.93
C ASP A 185 16.86 -9.04 11.02
N LEU A 186 16.86 -7.73 10.79
CA LEU A 186 17.90 -7.04 10.02
C LEU A 186 19.16 -6.72 10.84
N GLY A 187 19.17 -7.01 12.15
CA GLY A 187 20.28 -6.74 13.06
C GLY A 187 20.37 -5.29 13.54
N TYR A 188 19.24 -4.57 13.53
CA TYR A 188 19.18 -3.14 13.85
C TYR A 188 19.02 -2.83 15.32
N ILE A 189 18.40 -3.74 16.06
CA ILE A 189 18.13 -3.69 17.49
C ILE A 189 18.39 -5.05 18.11
N THR A 190 18.62 -5.09 19.42
CA THR A 190 18.83 -6.33 20.17
C THR A 190 17.50 -7.02 20.49
N LEU A 191 17.54 -8.30 20.85
CA LEU A 191 16.35 -9.02 21.33
C LEU A 191 15.71 -8.33 22.55
N SER A 192 16.53 -7.78 23.46
CA SER A 192 16.02 -7.06 24.62
C SER A 192 15.28 -5.76 24.23
N ASP A 193 15.79 -5.01 23.24
CA ASP A 193 15.11 -3.80 22.76
C ASP A 193 13.83 -4.15 21.99
N LEU A 194 13.85 -5.23 21.20
CA LEU A 194 12.66 -5.77 20.54
C LEU A 194 11.55 -6.08 21.55
N VAL A 195 11.85 -6.88 22.58
CA VAL A 195 10.87 -7.27 23.61
C VAL A 195 10.34 -6.05 24.33
N ALA A 196 11.22 -5.13 24.77
CA ALA A 196 10.81 -3.93 25.49
C ALA A 196 9.90 -3.02 24.64
N ARG A 197 10.18 -2.87 23.34
CA ARG A 197 9.36 -2.05 22.43
C ARG A 197 8.00 -2.69 22.15
N ILE A 198 7.96 -3.99 21.87
CA ILE A 198 6.70 -4.72 21.65
C ILE A 198 5.82 -4.63 22.91
N ASP A 199 6.39 -4.95 24.08
CA ASP A 199 5.67 -4.93 25.35
C ASP A 199 5.05 -3.55 25.64
N ARG A 200 5.84 -2.48 25.54
CA ARG A 200 5.35 -1.11 25.72
C ARG A 200 4.27 -0.71 24.72
N THR A 201 4.40 -1.15 23.47
CA THR A 201 3.40 -0.88 22.42
C THR A 201 2.09 -1.59 22.75
N LEU A 202 2.13 -2.89 23.04
CA LEU A 202 0.94 -3.69 23.38
C LEU A 202 0.25 -3.17 24.64
N LEU A 203 1.00 -2.89 25.71
CA LEU A 203 0.46 -2.28 26.95
C LEU A 203 -0.18 -0.91 26.71
N SER A 204 0.25 -0.19 25.68
CA SER A 204 -0.35 1.10 25.32
C SER A 204 -1.60 0.91 24.47
N MET A 205 -1.60 -0.07 23.57
CA MET A 205 -2.78 -0.49 22.80
C MET A 205 -3.93 -0.98 23.71
N GLU A 206 -3.62 -1.76 24.75
CA GLU A 206 -4.60 -2.26 25.72
C GLU A 206 -5.35 -1.14 26.47
N LYS A 207 -4.74 0.05 26.55
CA LYS A 207 -5.33 1.22 27.23
C LYS A 207 -6.19 2.08 26.30
N LEU A 208 -6.20 1.80 25.00
CA LEU A 208 -7.01 2.55 24.04
C LEU A 208 -8.48 2.14 24.15
N GLU A 209 -9.37 3.12 24.01
CA GLU A 209 -10.81 2.86 23.97
C GLU A 209 -11.16 2.02 22.74
N LEU A 210 -11.94 0.96 22.92
CA LEU A 210 -12.40 0.08 21.84
C LEU A 210 -13.91 0.18 21.67
N TYR A 211 -14.38 0.00 20.44
CA TYR A 211 -15.79 -0.19 20.13
C TYR A 211 -16.04 -1.66 19.78
N ASN A 212 -16.76 -2.38 20.64
CA ASN A 212 -17.06 -3.82 20.45
C ASN A 212 -15.83 -4.68 20.11
N GLY A 213 -14.69 -4.39 20.76
CA GLY A 213 -13.42 -5.09 20.51
C GLY A 213 -12.61 -4.59 19.31
N HIS A 214 -13.12 -3.61 18.55
CA HIS A 214 -12.40 -2.96 17.47
C HIS A 214 -11.77 -1.64 17.91
N PHE A 215 -10.57 -1.37 17.39
CA PHE A 215 -9.95 -0.06 17.50
C PHE A 215 -10.67 0.95 16.60
N TYR A 216 -10.83 2.19 17.07
CA TYR A 216 -11.21 3.32 16.24
C TYR A 216 -10.14 3.61 15.20
N ASN A 217 -10.54 4.24 14.09
CA ASN A 217 -9.61 4.50 13.00
C ASN A 217 -8.49 5.48 13.38
N TRP A 218 -8.76 6.40 14.30
CA TRP A 218 -7.80 7.42 14.72
C TRP A 218 -7.79 7.60 16.23
N TYR A 219 -6.58 7.62 16.79
CA TYR A 219 -6.30 8.04 18.15
C TYR A 219 -5.25 9.14 18.14
N ASP A 220 -5.35 10.09 19.05
CA ASP A 220 -4.29 11.05 19.33
C ASP A 220 -3.18 10.34 20.15
N THR A 221 -1.92 10.39 19.68
CA THR A 221 -0.81 9.64 20.31
C THR A 221 -0.35 10.25 21.64
N LEU A 222 -0.65 11.52 21.89
CA LEU A 222 -0.29 12.21 23.13
C LEU A 222 -1.27 11.88 24.26
N THR A 223 -2.56 11.78 23.94
CA THR A 223 -3.65 11.60 24.90
C THR A 223 -4.21 10.18 24.94
N GLY A 224 -4.04 9.39 23.86
CA GLY A 224 -4.64 8.07 23.68
C GLY A 224 -6.15 8.11 23.40
N LYS A 225 -6.73 9.29 23.19
CA LYS A 225 -8.18 9.44 22.97
C LYS A 225 -8.53 9.22 21.50
N PRO A 226 -9.69 8.61 21.19
CA PRO A 226 -10.22 8.57 19.83
C PRO A 226 -10.38 9.98 19.26
N LEU A 227 -10.04 10.14 17.98
CA LEU A 227 -10.21 11.39 17.24
C LEU A 227 -11.50 11.35 16.40
N PRO A 228 -12.31 12.42 16.42
CA PRO A 228 -13.51 12.49 15.60
C PRO A 228 -13.18 12.62 14.10
N PRO A 229 -14.03 12.09 13.20
CA PRO A 229 -15.21 11.28 13.49
C PRO A 229 -14.82 9.88 14.01
N ASN A 230 -15.54 9.39 15.02
CA ASN A 230 -15.32 8.06 15.56
C ASN A 230 -15.95 7.03 14.61
N TYR A 231 -15.11 6.28 13.90
CA TYR A 231 -15.55 5.17 13.06
C TYR A 231 -14.56 4.00 13.12
N ILE A 232 -15.04 2.84 12.67
CA ILE A 232 -14.25 1.61 12.57
C ILE A 232 -13.94 1.34 11.11
N SER A 233 -12.65 1.19 10.80
CA SER A 233 -12.20 0.65 9.52
C SER A 233 -12.02 -0.86 9.64
N THR A 234 -12.84 -1.60 8.89
CA THR A 234 -12.71 -3.07 8.80
C THR A 234 -11.43 -3.47 8.08
N VAL A 235 -10.93 -2.63 7.17
CA VAL A 235 -9.64 -2.83 6.48
C VAL A 235 -8.49 -2.72 7.48
N ASP A 236 -8.46 -1.68 8.31
CA ASP A 236 -7.42 -1.48 9.33
C ASP A 236 -7.46 -2.56 10.40
N SER A 237 -8.67 -2.99 10.80
CA SER A 237 -8.86 -4.13 11.69
C SER A 237 -8.29 -5.43 11.07
N GLY A 238 -8.53 -5.65 9.78
CA GLY A 238 -7.99 -6.79 9.03
C GLY A 238 -6.46 -6.76 8.93
N ASN A 239 -5.88 -5.61 8.60
CA ASN A 239 -4.43 -5.41 8.58
C ASN A 239 -3.82 -5.72 9.95
N LEU A 240 -4.39 -5.17 11.03
CA LEU A 240 -3.93 -5.42 12.39
C LEU A 240 -4.00 -6.91 12.74
N ALA A 241 -5.10 -7.59 12.45
CA ALA A 241 -5.25 -9.02 12.74
C ALA A 241 -4.21 -9.88 11.98
N GLY A 242 -4.02 -9.61 10.68
CA GLY A 242 -3.02 -10.32 9.86
C GLY A 242 -1.59 -10.08 10.35
N HIS A 243 -1.27 -8.85 10.70
CA HIS A 243 0.05 -8.48 11.22
C HIS A 243 0.31 -9.02 12.64
N LEU A 244 -0.69 -9.08 13.51
CA LEU A 244 -0.56 -9.72 14.82
C LEU A 244 -0.29 -11.22 14.70
N LEU A 245 -0.88 -11.89 13.70
CA LEU A 245 -0.56 -13.29 13.40
C LEU A 245 0.89 -13.46 12.94
N ALA A 246 1.38 -12.59 12.06
CA ALA A 246 2.77 -12.59 11.64
C ALA A 246 3.73 -12.31 12.81
N LEU A 247 3.41 -11.32 13.65
CA LEU A 247 4.17 -11.00 14.87
C LEU A 247 4.24 -12.19 15.82
N LYS A 248 3.10 -12.84 16.09
CA LYS A 248 3.04 -14.04 16.93
C LYS A 248 3.97 -15.13 16.42
N ASN A 249 3.95 -15.41 15.12
CA ASN A 249 4.78 -16.44 14.52
C ASN A 249 6.28 -16.06 14.58
N GLY A 250 6.62 -14.80 14.30
CA GLY A 250 7.99 -14.31 14.43
C GLY A 250 8.50 -14.40 15.87
N CYS A 251 7.69 -14.00 16.86
CA CYS A 251 8.04 -14.18 18.27
C CYS A 251 8.24 -15.66 18.66
N ALA A 252 7.45 -16.58 18.10
CA ALA A 252 7.62 -18.02 18.33
C ALA A 252 8.92 -18.55 17.69
N GLU A 253 9.27 -18.08 16.50
CA GLU A 253 10.54 -18.44 15.82
C GLU A 253 11.76 -17.99 16.63
N LEU A 254 11.70 -16.82 17.26
CA LEU A 254 12.79 -16.29 18.10
C LEU A 254 13.13 -17.19 19.29
N LEU A 255 12.19 -18.01 19.79
CA LEU A 255 12.45 -18.98 20.86
C LEU A 255 13.40 -20.10 20.42
N HIS A 256 13.54 -20.32 19.12
CA HIS A 256 14.36 -21.38 18.52
C HIS A 256 15.57 -20.83 17.75
N THR A 257 15.78 -19.52 17.77
CA THR A 257 16.85 -18.85 17.04
C THR A 257 18.04 -18.53 17.96
N PRO A 258 19.29 -18.64 17.51
CA PRO A 258 20.46 -18.23 18.29
C PRO A 258 20.38 -16.75 18.69
N LEU A 259 20.75 -16.43 19.94
CA LEU A 259 20.79 -15.06 20.46
C LEU A 259 21.72 -14.13 19.64
N PHE A 260 22.79 -14.70 19.08
CA PHE A 260 23.74 -13.99 18.24
C PHE A 260 23.67 -14.55 16.82
N SER A 261 23.09 -13.77 15.90
CA SER A 261 22.99 -14.14 14.50
C SER A 261 23.96 -13.32 13.63
N PRO A 262 24.37 -13.83 12.45
CA PRO A 262 25.14 -13.06 11.47
C PRO A 262 24.44 -11.78 11.01
N ALA A 263 23.11 -11.65 11.23
CA ALA A 263 22.36 -10.45 10.89
C ALA A 263 22.85 -9.23 11.69
N ILE A 264 23.33 -9.40 12.92
CA ILE A 264 23.89 -8.32 13.74
C ILE A 264 25.08 -7.66 13.02
N LEU A 265 25.99 -8.47 12.48
CA LEU A 265 27.14 -7.97 11.73
C LEU A 265 26.71 -7.24 10.45
N LYS A 266 25.69 -7.76 9.76
CA LYS A 266 25.11 -7.10 8.58
C LYS A 266 24.46 -5.76 8.96
N GLY A 267 23.72 -5.70 10.07
CA GLY A 267 23.10 -4.46 10.57
C GLY A 267 24.13 -3.40 10.99
N LEU A 268 25.24 -3.82 11.60
CA LEU A 268 26.37 -2.93 11.89
C LEU A 268 27.02 -2.41 10.61
N ARG A 269 27.22 -3.29 9.61
CA ARG A 269 27.73 -2.88 8.30
C ARG A 269 26.82 -1.83 7.64
N ASP A 270 25.51 -2.07 7.62
CA ASP A 270 24.55 -1.09 7.08
C ASP A 270 24.68 0.28 7.76
N LEU A 271 24.87 0.31 9.08
CA LEU A 271 25.09 1.55 9.83
C LEU A 271 26.39 2.24 9.41
N THR A 272 27.51 1.50 9.31
CA THR A 272 28.79 2.08 8.89
C THR A 272 28.75 2.63 7.48
N GLU A 273 28.06 1.94 6.56
CA GLU A 273 27.89 2.41 5.18
C GLU A 273 27.03 3.68 5.13
N LEU A 274 25.96 3.78 5.94
CA LEU A 274 25.17 5.00 6.03
C LEU A 274 25.98 6.18 6.57
N ILE A 275 26.78 5.97 7.63
CA ILE A 275 27.65 7.00 8.18
C ILE A 275 28.69 7.45 7.14
N GLY A 276 29.30 6.50 6.42
CA GLY A 276 30.26 6.81 5.36
C GLY A 276 29.65 7.66 4.24
N ASN A 277 28.46 7.29 3.76
CA ASN A 277 27.74 8.05 2.73
C ASN A 277 27.41 9.48 3.20
N GLU A 278 26.97 9.65 4.45
CA GLU A 278 26.64 10.96 5.01
C GLU A 278 27.89 11.85 5.14
N LEU A 279 29.01 11.29 5.62
CA LEU A 279 30.29 11.99 5.72
C LEU A 279 30.82 12.42 4.35
N GLU A 280 30.64 11.60 3.32
CA GLU A 280 31.00 11.95 1.95
C GLU A 280 30.15 13.10 1.39
N MET A 281 28.84 13.09 1.66
CA MET A 281 27.94 14.19 1.26
C MET A 281 28.38 15.51 1.93
N LEU A 282 28.56 15.50 3.25
CA LEU A 282 29.01 16.68 4.00
C LEU A 282 30.38 17.19 3.50
N ARG A 283 31.31 16.30 3.15
CA ARG A 283 32.60 16.67 2.57
C ARG A 283 32.45 17.33 1.21
N LYS A 284 31.57 16.82 0.35
CA LYS A 284 31.29 17.40 -0.98
C LYS A 284 30.64 18.79 -0.84
N GLU A 285 29.68 18.95 0.06
CA GLU A 285 29.04 20.24 0.35
C GLU A 285 30.03 21.26 0.93
N GLY A 286 30.87 20.84 1.87
CA GLY A 286 31.94 21.69 2.44
C GLY A 286 32.96 22.12 1.38
N SER A 287 33.34 21.22 0.47
CA SER A 287 34.23 21.54 -0.66
C SER A 287 33.58 22.47 -1.68
N ALA A 288 32.27 22.34 -1.93
CA ALA A 288 31.50 23.22 -2.80
C ALA A 288 31.35 24.64 -2.19
N ARG A 289 31.10 24.74 -0.88
CA ARG A 289 31.07 26.02 -0.15
C ARG A 289 32.46 26.68 -0.09
N GLY A 290 33.52 25.88 0.09
CA GLY A 290 34.91 26.36 0.09
C GLY A 290 35.41 26.85 -1.28
N ARG A 291 34.83 26.37 -2.39
CA ARG A 291 35.14 26.85 -3.75
C ARG A 291 34.23 27.98 -4.23
N GLY A 292 33.19 28.35 -3.46
CA GLY A 292 32.19 29.36 -3.84
C GLY A 292 31.96 30.48 -2.82
N GLY A 293 32.75 30.58 -1.74
CA GLY A 293 32.44 31.43 -0.59
C GLY A 293 33.44 32.54 -0.30
N GLY A 294 33.60 33.50 -1.22
CA GLY A 294 33.98 34.87 -0.85
C GLY A 294 32.74 35.64 -0.43
N GLY A 295 32.24 35.42 0.78
CA GLY A 295 31.05 36.12 1.29
C GLY A 295 30.50 35.48 2.57
N ALA A 296 30.71 36.16 3.69
CA ALA A 296 30.40 35.70 5.04
C ALA A 296 28.89 35.53 5.31
N GLY A 297 28.55 34.49 6.07
CA GLY A 297 27.22 34.28 6.66
C GLY A 297 27.25 33.08 7.62
N THR A 298 27.31 33.35 8.91
CA THR A 298 27.41 32.38 10.02
C THR A 298 26.19 31.43 10.05
N PRO A 299 26.35 30.10 10.19
CA PRO A 299 25.21 29.20 10.36
C PRO A 299 24.69 29.22 11.81
N ALA A 300 23.37 29.19 11.95
CA ALA A 300 22.64 29.13 13.21
C ALA A 300 22.87 27.80 13.96
N ASP A 301 22.93 27.91 15.29
CA ASP A 301 23.06 26.83 16.27
C ASP A 301 22.04 25.69 16.06
N VAL A 302 22.54 24.47 15.86
CA VAL A 302 21.77 23.23 16.06
C VAL A 302 21.79 22.94 17.56
N ARG A 303 20.73 23.35 18.28
CA ARG A 303 20.52 22.94 19.67
C ARG A 303 20.12 21.48 19.72
N LEU A 304 21.01 20.66 20.26
CA LEU A 304 20.69 19.32 20.77
C LEU A 304 19.63 19.45 21.87
N ILE A 305 18.51 18.75 21.71
CA ILE A 305 17.49 18.60 22.75
C ILE A 305 18.04 17.61 23.79
N PRO A 306 18.16 17.98 25.08
CA PRO A 306 18.62 17.05 26.12
C PRO A 306 17.56 15.98 26.44
N GLU A 307 18.07 14.84 26.92
CA GLU A 307 17.37 13.58 27.29
C GLU A 307 16.16 13.73 28.22
#